data_AF-A0A0R2L8Y6-F1
#
_entry.id   AF-A0A0R2L8Y6-F1
#
_cell.length_a   1.000
_cell.length_b   1.000
_cell.length_c   1.000
_cell.angle_alpha   90.00
_cell.angle_beta   90.00
_cell.angle_gamma   90.00
#
_symmetry.space_group_name_H-M   'P 1'
#
loop_
_entity.id
_entity.type
_entity.pdbx_description
1 polymer ?
#
loop_
_entity_poly.entity_id
_entity_poly.type
_entity_poly.pdbx_seq_one_letter_code
_entity_poly.pdbx_strand_id
1 'polypeptide(L)'
;MDAVNSILRFLGILSETKNEDIIKIITVMVDQKITFSNINFDCDLHLGGHQKNIVFQRVRRVFRIGLTNLAIMCIDYPENDILLEYANALFEYKNIHNEIQRIENQNQEKIQISIQHFFDGLLNESMKNS
;
A
#
# COMPACT_ATOMS: atom_id res chain seq x y z
N MET A 1 -5.59 8.91 12.16
CA MET A 1 -5.80 7.47 11.84
C MET A 1 -7.01 7.23 10.94
N ASP A 2 -8.08 8.03 11.03
CA ASP A 2 -9.28 7.84 10.21
C ASP A 2 -9.03 7.96 8.70
N ALA A 3 -8.23 8.94 8.27
CA ALA A 3 -7.83 9.11 6.87
C ALA A 3 -7.09 7.87 6.31
N VAL A 4 -6.13 7.33 7.07
CA VAL A 4 -5.43 6.07 6.72
C VAL A 4 -6.43 4.93 6.53
N ASN A 5 -7.33 4.73 7.50
CA ASN A 5 -8.32 3.66 7.42
C ASN A 5 -9.28 3.84 6.24
N SER A 6 -9.64 5.07 5.89
CA SER A 6 -10.47 5.37 4.71
C SER A 6 -9.77 5.00 3.42
N ILE A 7 -8.48 5.32 3.25
CA ILE A 7 -7.69 4.93 2.08
C ILE A 7 -7.55 3.40 2.01
N LEU A 8 -7.26 2.73 3.12
CA LEU A 8 -7.16 1.26 3.16
C LEU A 8 -8.51 0.57 2.87
N ARG A 9 -9.63 1.14 3.31
CA ARG A 9 -10.99 0.67 2.96
C ARG A 9 -11.28 0.87 1.48
N PHE A 10 -10.93 2.03 0.95
CA PHE A 10 -11.09 2.36 -0.47
C PHE A 10 -10.35 1.36 -1.36
N LEU A 11 -9.10 0.99 -1.01
CA LEU A 11 -8.33 -0.03 -1.72
C LEU A 11 -8.87 -1.47 -1.52
N GLY A 12 -9.90 -1.66 -0.68
CA GLY A 12 -10.45 -2.98 -0.36
C GLY A 12 -9.51 -3.85 0.47
N ILE A 13 -8.56 -3.24 1.18
CA ILE A 13 -7.57 -3.96 1.99
C ILE A 13 -7.78 -3.83 3.50
N LEU A 14 -8.72 -3.01 3.97
CA LEU A 14 -9.10 -3.01 5.39
C LEU A 14 -10.21 -4.04 5.65
N SER A 15 -9.84 -5.23 6.14
CA SER A 15 -10.75 -6.26 6.67
C SER A 15 -10.37 -6.68 8.10
N GLU A 16 -11.35 -7.18 8.86
CA GLU A 16 -11.34 -7.31 10.32
C GLU A 16 -10.26 -8.25 10.92
N THR A 17 -9.51 -9.02 10.12
CA THR A 17 -8.64 -10.08 10.66
C THR A 17 -7.24 -10.21 10.04
N LYS A 18 -6.84 -9.40 9.03
CA LYS A 18 -5.63 -9.71 8.24
C LYS A 18 -4.62 -8.58 7.99
N ASN A 19 -4.85 -7.38 8.51
CA ASN A 19 -4.05 -6.20 8.16
C ASN A 19 -3.30 -5.57 9.34
N GLU A 20 -3.16 -6.32 10.45
CA GLU A 20 -2.48 -5.84 11.65
C GLU A 20 -1.07 -5.32 11.35
N ASP A 21 -0.32 -5.99 10.47
CA ASP A 21 1.04 -5.57 10.12
C ASP A 21 1.06 -4.17 9.48
N ILE A 22 0.11 -3.88 8.58
CA ILE A 22 0.01 -2.57 7.91
C ILE A 22 -0.35 -1.50 8.92
N ILE A 23 -1.36 -1.78 9.76
CA ILE A 23 -1.81 -0.86 10.80
C ILE A 23 -0.69 -0.58 11.81
N LYS A 24 0.03 -1.60 12.28
CA LYS A 24 1.16 -1.42 13.21
C LYS A 24 2.25 -0.53 12.61
N ILE A 25 2.65 -0.80 11.37
CA ILE A 25 3.70 -0.01 10.70
C ILE A 25 3.28 1.45 10.51
N ILE A 26 2.09 1.71 9.97
CA ILE A 26 1.65 3.09 9.72
C ILE A 26 1.37 3.85 11.02
N THR A 27 0.90 3.18 12.08
CA THR A 27 0.74 3.80 13.40
C THR A 27 2.08 4.28 13.95
N VAL A 28 3.15 3.47 13.86
CA VAL A 28 4.49 3.91 14.26
C VAL A 28 4.94 5.15 13.47
N MET A 29 4.71 5.17 12.16
CA MET A 29 5.07 6.31 11.31
C MET A 29 4.31 7.59 11.72
N VAL A 30 3.02 7.48 11.99
CA VAL A 30 2.16 8.60 12.40
C VAL A 30 2.53 9.10 13.80
N ASP A 31 2.64 8.20 14.78
CA ASP A 31 2.88 8.54 16.18
C ASP A 31 4.25 9.18 16.38
N GLN A 32 5.27 8.66 15.68
CA GLN A 32 6.64 9.18 15.77
C GLN A 32 6.93 10.30 14.76
N LYS A 33 6.01 10.58 13.82
CA LYS A 33 6.17 11.54 12.71
C LYS A 33 7.41 11.26 11.87
N ILE A 34 7.58 10.00 11.47
CA ILE A 34 8.71 9.52 10.68
C ILE A 34 8.25 8.87 9.37
N THR A 35 9.15 8.84 8.38
CA THR A 35 8.97 8.08 7.15
C THR A 35 9.34 6.60 7.36
N PHE A 36 8.96 5.74 6.41
CA PHE A 36 9.18 4.30 6.52
C PHE A 36 10.68 3.93 6.63
N SER A 37 11.56 4.68 5.94
CA SER A 37 13.01 4.48 6.00
C SER A 37 13.62 4.68 7.39
N ASN A 38 12.91 5.43 8.25
CA ASN A 38 13.40 5.83 9.57
C ASN A 38 12.86 4.94 10.69
N ILE A 39 12.01 3.96 10.39
CA ILE A 39 11.50 3.00 11.36
C ILE A 39 12.62 2.08 11.84
N ASN A 40 12.78 1.98 13.16
CA ASN A 40 13.59 0.94 13.76
C ASN A 40 12.71 -0.29 14.03
N PHE A 41 12.63 -1.20 13.05
CA PHE A 41 11.77 -2.39 13.13
C PHE A 41 12.03 -3.28 14.36
N ASP A 42 13.25 -3.29 14.89
CA ASP A 42 13.59 -4.08 16.08
C ASP A 42 13.04 -3.39 17.34
N CYS A 43 13.31 -2.10 17.52
CA CYS A 43 12.85 -1.36 18.71
C CYS A 43 11.36 -1.01 18.68
N ASP A 44 10.82 -0.58 17.54
CA ASP A 44 9.46 -0.04 17.43
C ASP A 44 8.41 -1.14 17.29
N LEU A 45 8.78 -2.26 16.64
CA LEU A 45 7.84 -3.32 16.27
C LEU A 45 8.24 -4.71 16.79
N HIS A 46 9.38 -4.83 17.49
CA HIS A 46 9.93 -6.10 17.97
C HIS A 46 10.12 -7.13 16.85
N LEU A 47 10.45 -6.66 15.63
CA LEU A 47 10.63 -7.48 14.43
C LEU A 47 12.12 -7.66 14.12
N GLY A 48 12.72 -8.71 14.69
CA GLY A 48 14.04 -9.17 14.30
C GLY A 48 14.10 -9.68 12.85
N GLY A 49 15.31 -9.80 12.28
CA GLY A 49 15.55 -10.00 10.84
C GLY A 49 14.62 -10.98 10.10
N HIS A 50 14.48 -12.23 10.58
CA HIS A 50 13.60 -13.21 9.93
C HIS A 50 12.11 -12.84 10.03
N GLN A 51 11.68 -12.31 11.17
CA GLN A 51 10.29 -11.92 11.41
C GLN A 51 9.90 -10.73 10.53
N LYS A 52 10.80 -9.76 10.37
CA LYS A 52 10.64 -8.63 9.43
C LYS A 52 10.37 -9.11 8.01
N ASN A 53 11.11 -10.11 7.54
CA ASN A 53 10.92 -10.66 6.20
C ASN A 53 9.53 -11.33 6.03
N ILE A 54 9.06 -12.06 7.05
CA ILE A 54 7.71 -12.66 7.05
C ILE A 54 6.64 -11.55 6.98
N VAL A 55 6.76 -10.53 7.84
CA VAL A 55 5.85 -9.38 7.86
C VAL A 55 5.80 -8.71 6.49
N PHE A 56 6.96 -8.44 5.88
CA PHE A 56 7.04 -7.83 4.56
C PHE A 56 6.42 -8.68 3.45
N GLN A 57 6.48 -10.01 3.55
CA GLN A 57 5.78 -10.89 2.63
C GLN A 57 4.25 -10.81 2.81
N ARG A 58 3.77 -10.81 4.07
CA ARG A 58 2.33 -10.65 4.37
C ARG A 58 1.80 -9.30 3.88
N VAL A 59 2.53 -8.23 4.16
CA VAL A 59 2.22 -6.87 3.69
C VAL A 59 2.14 -6.83 2.16
N ARG A 60 3.14 -7.37 1.45
CA ARG A 60 3.11 -7.43 -0.03
C ARG A 60 1.92 -8.21 -0.57
N ARG A 61 1.51 -9.29 0.09
CA ARG A 61 0.33 -10.07 -0.31
C ARG A 61 -0.94 -9.22 -0.22
N VAL A 62 -1.07 -8.39 0.81
CA VAL A 62 -2.21 -7.47 0.94
C VAL A 62 -2.12 -6.34 -0.09
N PHE A 63 -0.93 -5.76 -0.31
CA PHE A 63 -0.71 -4.72 -1.32
C PHE A 63 -1.06 -5.18 -2.73
N ARG A 64 -0.85 -6.46 -3.05
CA ARG A 64 -1.31 -7.05 -4.32
C ARG A 64 -2.81 -6.91 -4.52
N ILE A 65 -3.60 -7.16 -3.48
CA ILE A 65 -5.06 -7.04 -3.53
C ILE A 65 -5.43 -5.59 -3.81
N GLY A 66 -4.83 -4.64 -3.07
CA GLY A 66 -5.08 -3.21 -3.27
C GLY A 66 -4.68 -2.72 -4.66
N LEU A 67 -3.54 -3.19 -5.18
CA LEU A 67 -3.08 -2.88 -6.54
C LEU A 67 -4.09 -3.40 -7.58
N THR A 68 -4.52 -4.66 -7.48
CA THR A 68 -5.48 -5.25 -8.41
C THR A 68 -6.81 -4.51 -8.38
N ASN A 69 -7.33 -4.19 -7.18
CA ASN A 69 -8.57 -3.44 -7.04
C ASN A 69 -8.47 -2.05 -7.67
N LEU A 70 -7.38 -1.31 -7.39
CA LEU A 70 -7.18 0.01 -7.95
C LEU A 70 -7.01 -0.03 -9.47
N ALA A 71 -6.29 -1.03 -10.00
CA ALA A 71 -6.15 -1.23 -11.44
C ALA A 71 -7.51 -1.49 -12.12
N ILE A 72 -8.37 -2.32 -11.53
CA ILE A 72 -9.75 -2.55 -12.02
C ILE A 72 -10.53 -1.22 -12.04
N MET A 73 -10.46 -0.44 -10.96
CA MET A 73 -11.13 0.86 -10.90
C MET A 73 -10.61 1.83 -11.97
N CYS A 74 -9.31 1.84 -12.26
CA CYS A 74 -8.74 2.64 -13.34
C CYS A 74 -9.19 2.19 -14.73
N ILE A 75 -9.49 0.90 -14.93
CA ILE A 75 -10.08 0.37 -16.18
C ILE A 75 -11.54 0.84 -16.29
N ASP A 76 -12.31 0.72 -15.21
CA ASP A 76 -13.73 1.08 -15.17
C ASP A 76 -13.95 2.59 -15.28
N TYR A 77 -13.01 3.40 -14.77
CA TYR A 77 -13.09 4.86 -14.70
C TYR A 77 -11.76 5.54 -15.12
N PRO A 78 -11.38 5.48 -16.41
CA PRO A 78 -10.06 5.93 -16.89
C PRO A 78 -9.82 7.44 -16.77
N GLU A 79 -10.88 8.24 -16.79
CA GLU A 79 -10.83 9.71 -16.70
C GLU A 79 -10.87 10.22 -15.24
N ASN A 80 -10.78 9.33 -14.25
CA ASN A 80 -10.85 9.72 -12.84
C ASN A 80 -9.46 10.08 -12.31
N ASP A 81 -9.16 11.38 -12.28
CA ASP A 81 -7.89 11.93 -11.81
C ASP A 81 -7.53 11.51 -10.36
N ILE A 82 -8.53 11.31 -9.49
CA ILE A 82 -8.31 10.88 -8.11
C ILE A 82 -7.74 9.46 -8.09
N LEU A 83 -8.21 8.57 -8.98
CA LEU A 83 -7.66 7.22 -9.09
C LEU A 83 -6.22 7.25 -9.58
N LEU A 84 -5.91 8.12 -10.55
CA LEU A 84 -4.55 8.29 -11.07
C LEU A 84 -3.59 8.85 -10.02
N GLU A 85 -4.05 9.79 -9.18
CA GLU A 85 -3.25 10.32 -8.07
C GLU A 85 -2.95 9.21 -7.05
N TYR A 86 -3.96 8.46 -6.60
CA TYR A 86 -3.73 7.32 -5.69
C TYR A 86 -2.86 6.23 -6.31
N ALA A 87 -3.05 5.92 -7.60
CA ALA A 87 -2.24 4.95 -8.33
C ALA A 87 -0.76 5.32 -8.29
N ASN A 88 -0.45 6.58 -8.57
CA ASN A 88 0.92 7.06 -8.53
C ASN A 88 1.47 7.14 -7.09
N ALA A 89 0.71 7.74 -6.18
CA ALA A 89 1.13 7.96 -4.80
C ALA A 89 1.38 6.65 -4.04
N LEU A 90 0.53 5.64 -4.22
CA LEU A 90 0.58 4.40 -3.43
C LEU A 90 1.35 3.28 -4.10
N PHE A 91 1.26 3.16 -5.44
CA PHE A 91 1.77 1.99 -6.15
C PHE A 91 2.77 2.30 -7.25
N GLU A 92 2.99 3.56 -7.61
CA GLU A 92 3.70 3.99 -8.82
C GLU A 92 2.89 3.65 -10.09
N TYR A 93 2.76 4.63 -10.99
CA TYR A 93 1.98 4.48 -12.22
C TYR A 93 2.35 3.22 -13.02
N LYS A 94 3.64 2.89 -13.10
CA LYS A 94 4.15 1.72 -13.83
C LYS A 94 3.55 0.41 -13.30
N ASN A 95 3.46 0.23 -11.98
CA ASN A 95 2.94 -1.02 -11.41
C ASN A 95 1.44 -1.17 -11.66
N ILE A 96 0.69 -0.06 -11.67
CA ILE A 96 -0.73 -0.04 -12.02
C ILE A 96 -0.92 -0.37 -13.49
N HIS A 97 -0.14 0.28 -14.38
CA HIS A 97 -0.19 0.00 -15.81
C HIS A 97 0.11 -1.47 -16.13
N ASN A 98 1.17 -2.03 -15.52
CA ASN A 98 1.51 -3.44 -15.68
C ASN A 98 0.40 -4.37 -15.15
N GLU A 99 -0.26 -4.00 -14.05
CA GLU A 99 -1.38 -4.79 -13.52
C GLU A 99 -2.61 -4.75 -14.44
N ILE A 100 -2.92 -3.59 -15.03
CA ILE A 100 -3.97 -3.45 -16.05
C ILE A 100 -3.67 -4.37 -17.24
N GLN A 101 -2.45 -4.31 -17.79
CA GLN A 101 -2.04 -5.19 -18.89
C GLN A 101 -2.14 -6.67 -18.52
N ARG A 102 -1.80 -7.04 -17.27
CA ARG A 102 -1.93 -8.41 -16.76
C ARG A 102 -3.40 -8.86 -16.69
N ILE A 103 -4.30 -7.97 -16.26
CA ILE A 103 -5.75 -8.24 -16.19
C ILE A 103 -6.33 -8.46 -17.59
N GLU A 104 -5.96 -7.62 -18.57
CA GLU A 104 -6.50 -7.67 -19.93
C GLU A 104 -5.90 -8.79 -20.79
N ASN A 105 -4.58 -9.03 -20.69
CA ASN A 105 -3.84 -9.85 -21.64
C ASN A 105 -3.24 -11.14 -21.03
N GLN A 106 -3.59 -11.47 -19.78
CA GLN A 106 -3.08 -12.63 -19.02
C GLN A 106 -1.55 -12.73 -18.94
N ASN A 107 -0.83 -11.66 -19.26
CA ASN A 107 0.63 -11.67 -19.38
C ASN A 107 1.26 -11.55 -17.99
N GLN A 108 2.13 -12.50 -17.61
CA GLN A 108 2.65 -12.62 -16.25
C GLN A 108 3.97 -11.88 -16.06
N GLU A 109 3.96 -10.55 -16.13
CA GLU A 109 5.11 -9.80 -15.62
C GLU A 109 5.13 -9.82 -14.09
N LYS A 110 6.30 -10.13 -13.53
CA LYS A 110 6.52 -10.07 -12.08
C LYS A 110 6.58 -8.60 -11.66
N ILE A 111 5.46 -8.07 -11.20
CA ILE A 111 5.43 -6.76 -10.56
C ILE A 111 6.23 -6.85 -9.25
N GLN A 112 6.90 -5.77 -8.85
CA GLN A 112 7.56 -5.67 -7.55
C GLN A 112 7.09 -4.40 -6.85
N ILE A 113 6.18 -4.55 -5.88
CA ILE A 113 5.67 -3.42 -5.11
C ILE A 113 6.72 -3.03 -4.06
N SER A 114 7.11 -1.76 -4.08
CA SER A 114 7.94 -1.15 -3.03
C SER A 114 7.10 -0.95 -1.78
N ILE A 115 7.48 -1.62 -0.68
CA ILE A 115 6.78 -1.46 0.60
C ILE A 115 6.94 -0.03 1.12
N GLN A 116 8.16 0.50 1.02
CA GLN A 116 8.47 1.86 1.44
C GLN A 116 7.63 2.89 0.70
N HIS A 117 7.61 2.82 -0.64
CA HIS A 117 6.84 3.77 -1.47
C HIS A 117 5.37 3.79 -1.06
N PHE A 118 4.77 2.62 -0.87
CA PHE A 118 3.37 2.52 -0.45
C PHE A 118 3.14 3.19 0.91
N PHE A 119 3.97 2.91 1.91
CA PHE A 119 3.77 3.48 3.25
C PHE A 119 4.03 4.99 3.30
N ASP A 120 5.07 5.47 2.61
CA ASP A 120 5.35 6.90 2.53
C ASP A 120 4.22 7.63 1.77
N GLY A 121 3.73 7.03 0.68
CA GLY A 121 2.56 7.51 -0.06
C GLY A 121 1.29 7.54 0.81
N LEU A 122 1.00 6.45 1.53
CA LEU A 122 -0.14 6.36 2.43
C LEU A 122 -0.09 7.41 3.54
N LEU A 123 1.08 7.64 4.13
CA LEU A 123 1.29 8.68 5.13
C LEU A 123 0.97 10.07 4.54
N ASN A 124 1.56 10.39 3.39
CA ASN A 124 1.36 11.67 2.72
C ASN A 124 -0.11 11.90 2.35
N GLU A 125 -0.76 10.92 1.72
CA GLU A 125 -2.19 11.01 1.35
C GLU A 125 -3.10 11.13 2.57
N SER A 126 -2.75 10.47 3.68
CA SER A 126 -3.52 10.61 4.92
C SER A 126 -3.43 12.01 5.52
N MET A 127 -2.29 12.69 5.34
CA MET A 127 -2.06 14.05 5.85
C MET A 127 -2.71 15.13 4.97
N LYS A 128 -2.78 14.93 3.64
CA LYS A 128 -3.48 15.85 2.73
C LYS A 128 -4.99 15.92 3.00
N ASN A 129 -5.57 14.80 3.45
CA ASN A 129 -7.00 14.64 3.69
C ASN A 129 -7.41 14.87 5.16
N SER A 130 -6.50 15.37 6.02
CA SER A 130 -6.73 15.68 7.44
C SER A 130 -6.88 17.18 7.66
#